data_AF-A0A0M0TEL1-F1
#
_entry.id   AF-A0A0M0TEL1-F1
#
_cell.length_a   1.000
_cell.length_b   1.000
_cell.length_c   1.000
_cell.angle_alpha   90.00
_cell.angle_beta   90.00
_cell.angle_gamma   90.00
#
_symmetry.space_group_name_H-M   'P 1'
#
loop_
_entity.id
_entity.type
_entity.pdbx_description
1 polymer ?
#
loop_
_entity_poly.entity_id
_entity_poly.type
_entity_poly.pdbx_seq_one_letter_code
_entity_poly.pdbx_strand_id
1 'polypeptide(L)'
;MVYPIGIVAWFAKNKNPNDLFPKTQWKYIGENKTIRLANQNGSNVLSVGGNDSITLTSAQIPSHNHSFNATTSNFDYGTKTTNSNGNHFHDSGWGEASGARYGNYDNTRNNVGSSSTDWDNYKHKTSTEGAHTHTMHIGAHTHSVSGTTGNTGSNSAINITNSHVMLMGWYRTA
;
A
#
# COMPACT_ATOMS: atom_id res chain seq x y z
N MET A 1 -20.47 66.76 -16.01
CA MET A 1 -20.97 65.67 -15.13
C MET A 1 -19.77 65.10 -14.39
N VAL A 2 -19.79 65.05 -13.05
CA VAL A 2 -18.60 64.77 -12.20
C VAL A 2 -18.22 63.28 -12.18
N TYR A 3 -19.15 62.38 -12.55
CA TYR A 3 -18.96 60.93 -12.55
C TYR A 3 -19.25 60.34 -13.94
N PRO A 4 -18.23 60.07 -14.77
CA PRO A 4 -18.43 59.39 -16.04
C PRO A 4 -18.84 57.92 -15.83
N ILE A 5 -19.51 57.32 -16.82
CA ILE A 5 -19.86 55.89 -16.78
C ILE A 5 -18.57 55.06 -16.61
N GLY A 6 -18.59 54.12 -15.67
CA GLY A 6 -17.46 53.24 -15.36
C GLY A 6 -16.57 53.71 -14.22
N ILE A 7 -16.78 54.92 -13.67
CA ILE A 7 -16.07 55.34 -12.46
C ILE A 7 -16.48 54.51 -11.25
N VAL A 8 -15.53 54.22 -10.36
CA VAL A 8 -15.77 53.54 -9.09
C VAL A 8 -15.60 54.54 -7.95
N ALA A 9 -16.60 54.60 -7.07
CA ALA A 9 -16.62 55.47 -5.91
C ALA A 9 -16.52 54.65 -4.62
N TRP A 10 -15.70 55.12 -3.67
CA TRP A 10 -15.53 54.52 -2.35
C TRP A 10 -16.05 55.48 -1.30
N PHE A 11 -16.88 54.97 -0.39
CA PHE A 11 -17.50 55.78 0.67
C PHE A 11 -16.95 55.35 2.03
N ALA A 12 -16.43 56.31 2.81
CA ALA A 12 -16.02 56.09 4.20
C ALA A 12 -17.21 56.04 5.19
N LYS A 13 -18.45 56.02 4.68
CA LYS A 13 -19.69 55.93 5.45
C LYS A 13 -20.65 55.00 4.72
N ASN A 14 -21.56 54.36 5.46
CA ASN A 14 -22.64 53.57 4.86
C ASN A 14 -23.59 54.50 4.08
N LYS A 15 -23.34 54.64 2.78
CA LYS A 15 -24.07 55.49 1.85
C LYS A 15 -24.24 54.76 0.53
N ASN A 16 -25.45 54.80 -0.01
CA ASN A 16 -25.76 54.26 -1.32
C ASN A 16 -25.68 55.39 -2.36
N PRO A 17 -24.79 55.31 -3.35
CA PRO A 17 -24.67 56.35 -4.38
C PRO A 17 -25.93 56.53 -5.24
N ASN A 18 -26.80 55.52 -5.31
CA ASN A 18 -28.10 55.67 -5.99
C ASN A 18 -29.03 56.66 -5.28
N ASP A 19 -28.89 56.85 -3.96
CA ASP A 19 -29.67 57.84 -3.20
C ASP A 19 -29.02 59.22 -3.21
N LEU A 20 -27.69 59.28 -3.37
CA LEU A 20 -26.91 60.53 -3.32
C LEU A 20 -26.86 61.25 -4.67
N PHE A 21 -26.93 60.53 -5.78
CA PHE A 21 -26.71 61.07 -7.12
C PHE A 21 -27.91 60.79 -8.04
N PRO A 22 -28.96 61.63 -7.99
CA PRO A 22 -30.13 61.49 -8.85
C PRO A 22 -29.75 61.43 -10.33
N LYS A 23 -30.50 60.65 -11.12
CA LYS A 23 -30.28 60.42 -12.56
C LYS A 23 -28.98 59.66 -12.90
N THR A 24 -28.37 59.00 -11.93
CA THR A 24 -27.27 58.05 -12.16
C THR A 24 -27.66 56.66 -11.65
N GLN A 25 -26.98 55.62 -12.12
CA GLN A 25 -27.17 54.25 -11.66
C GLN A 25 -25.83 53.65 -11.25
N TRP A 26 -25.81 53.01 -10.09
CA TRP A 26 -24.62 52.43 -9.50
C TRP A 26 -24.88 50.98 -9.11
N LYS A 27 -23.92 50.12 -9.42
CA LYS A 27 -23.92 48.71 -9.04
C LYS A 27 -22.91 48.49 -7.93
N TYR A 28 -23.30 47.75 -6.90
CA TYR A 28 -22.40 47.34 -5.84
C TYR A 28 -21.36 46.36 -6.38
N ILE A 29 -20.07 46.60 -6.10
CA ILE A 29 -18.94 45.84 -6.66
C ILE A 29 -18.68 44.51 -5.93
N GLY A 30 -19.37 44.27 -4.82
CA GLY A 30 -19.28 43.06 -4.01
C GLY A 30 -18.52 43.25 -2.69
N GLU A 31 -18.69 42.28 -1.81
CA GLU A 31 -18.08 42.24 -0.47
C GLU A 31 -16.82 41.38 -0.46
N ASN A 32 -15.92 41.63 0.49
CA ASN A 32 -14.71 40.83 0.73
C ASN A 32 -13.86 40.64 -0.54
N LYS A 33 -13.65 41.70 -1.31
CA LYS A 33 -12.82 41.68 -2.52
C LYS A 33 -11.70 42.70 -2.45
N THR A 34 -10.54 42.28 -2.95
CA THR A 34 -9.45 43.18 -3.30
C THR A 34 -9.66 43.76 -4.69
N ILE A 35 -9.06 44.93 -4.96
CA ILE A 35 -9.01 45.49 -6.32
C ILE A 35 -7.70 45.09 -6.96
N ARG A 36 -7.78 44.54 -8.18
CA ARG A 36 -6.61 44.26 -9.02
C ARG A 36 -6.72 45.04 -10.34
N LEU A 37 -5.57 45.31 -10.95
CA LEU A 37 -5.52 46.08 -12.18
C LEU A 37 -5.92 45.23 -13.38
N ALA A 38 -6.93 45.71 -14.12
CA ALA A 38 -7.34 45.15 -15.40
C ALA A 38 -6.26 45.33 -16.47
N ASN A 39 -6.35 44.51 -17.52
CA ASN A 39 -5.53 44.63 -18.72
C ASN A 39 -5.73 46.01 -19.35
N GLN A 40 -4.68 46.58 -19.94
CA GLN A 40 -4.74 47.90 -20.57
C GLN A 40 -5.76 47.98 -21.70
N ASN A 41 -6.00 46.88 -22.41
CA ASN A 41 -7.02 46.79 -23.47
C ASN A 41 -8.47 46.64 -22.94
N GLY A 42 -8.66 46.62 -21.62
CA GLY A 42 -9.96 46.53 -20.98
C GLY A 42 -10.64 45.15 -21.01
N SER A 43 -9.98 44.11 -21.55
CA SER A 43 -10.64 42.83 -21.86
C SER A 43 -11.17 42.06 -20.66
N ASN A 44 -10.64 42.33 -19.46
CA ASN A 44 -11.03 41.67 -18.21
C ASN A 44 -11.58 42.66 -17.17
N VAL A 45 -11.97 43.87 -17.56
CA VAL A 45 -12.57 44.84 -16.64
C VAL A 45 -13.86 44.24 -16.05
N LEU A 46 -14.03 44.39 -14.74
CA LEU A 46 -15.11 43.82 -13.91
C LEU A 46 -15.10 42.28 -13.79
N SER A 47 -14.10 41.58 -14.33
CA SER A 47 -13.96 40.15 -14.06
C SER A 47 -13.62 39.92 -12.58
N VAL A 48 -14.10 38.81 -12.04
CA VAL A 48 -13.83 38.39 -10.66
C VAL A 48 -13.04 37.09 -10.65
N GLY A 49 -12.29 36.85 -9.58
CA GLY A 49 -11.53 35.62 -9.41
C GLY A 49 -10.92 35.52 -8.02
N GLY A 50 -10.06 34.52 -7.83
CA GLY A 50 -9.42 34.23 -6.55
C GLY A 50 -10.39 33.68 -5.50
N ASN A 51 -9.84 33.33 -4.34
CA ASN A 51 -10.60 32.83 -3.20
C ASN A 51 -9.91 33.22 -1.90
N ASP A 52 -10.68 33.49 -0.85
CA ASP A 52 -10.15 33.84 0.48
C ASP A 52 -9.97 32.61 1.37
N SER A 53 -10.47 31.46 0.93
CA SER A 53 -10.24 30.17 1.56
C SER A 53 -9.77 29.14 0.52
N ILE A 54 -9.01 28.14 0.94
CA ILE A 54 -8.65 27.01 0.08
C ILE A 54 -8.66 25.73 0.91
N THR A 55 -9.31 24.71 0.37
CA THR A 55 -9.20 23.34 0.90
C THR A 55 -8.07 22.65 0.16
N LEU A 56 -7.05 22.20 0.90
CA LEU A 56 -5.93 21.48 0.32
C LEU A 56 -6.38 20.13 -0.26
N THR A 57 -5.78 19.76 -1.38
CA THR A 57 -5.92 18.43 -1.98
C THR A 57 -4.68 17.57 -1.68
N SER A 58 -4.81 16.26 -1.83
CA SER A 58 -3.67 15.33 -1.70
C SER A 58 -2.51 15.72 -2.64
N ALA A 59 -2.77 16.24 -3.84
CA ALA A 59 -1.69 16.65 -4.74
C ALA A 59 -0.85 17.84 -4.20
N GLN A 60 -1.44 18.71 -3.39
CA GLN A 60 -0.85 19.96 -2.93
C GLN A 60 -0.04 19.85 -1.64
N ILE A 61 -0.09 18.70 -0.97
CA ILE A 61 0.79 18.42 0.17
C ILE A 61 2.13 17.85 -0.30
N PRO A 62 3.20 18.00 0.50
CA PRO A 62 4.48 17.41 0.19
C PRO A 62 4.40 15.90 0.01
N SER A 63 5.22 15.37 -0.91
CA SER A 63 5.30 13.92 -1.13
C SER A 63 5.84 13.23 0.13
N HIS A 64 5.08 12.29 0.67
CA HIS A 64 5.40 11.53 1.87
C HIS A 64 4.90 10.09 1.77
N ASN A 65 5.42 9.22 2.61
CA ASN A 65 4.96 7.85 2.81
C ASN A 65 5.02 7.50 4.30
N HIS A 66 4.47 6.34 4.65
CA HIS A 66 4.46 5.87 6.03
C HIS A 66 5.08 4.48 6.10
N SER A 67 5.97 4.29 7.07
CA SER A 67 6.45 2.96 7.43
C SER A 67 5.66 2.42 8.62
N PHE A 68 5.42 1.12 8.64
CA PHE A 68 4.82 0.44 9.78
C PHE A 68 5.63 -0.79 10.15
N ASN A 69 5.56 -1.14 11.43
CA ASN A 69 6.09 -2.37 11.99
C ASN A 69 5.08 -2.93 12.97
N ALA A 70 4.79 -4.22 12.86
CA ALA A 70 3.81 -4.93 13.68
C ALA A 70 4.32 -6.32 14.02
N THR A 71 3.75 -6.90 15.07
CA THR A 71 4.01 -8.27 15.48
C THR A 71 2.70 -9.04 15.42
N THR A 72 2.71 -10.24 14.83
CA THR A 72 1.52 -11.09 14.80
C THR A 72 1.12 -11.46 16.23
N SER A 73 -0.15 -11.85 16.43
CA SER A 73 -0.53 -12.52 17.66
C SER A 73 0.31 -13.78 17.85
N ASN A 74 0.55 -14.13 19.12
CA ASN A 74 1.21 -15.37 19.46
C ASN A 74 0.38 -16.56 19.00
N PHE A 75 1.01 -17.50 18.30
CA PHE A 75 0.38 -18.74 17.87
C PHE A 75 1.25 -19.94 18.24
N ASP A 76 0.62 -20.94 18.84
CA ASP A 76 1.25 -22.20 19.21
C ASP A 76 0.77 -23.29 18.25
N TYR A 77 1.70 -23.89 17.52
CA TYR A 77 1.38 -24.97 16.59
C TYR A 77 1.22 -26.32 17.32
N GLY A 78 1.64 -26.40 18.58
CA GLY A 78 1.65 -27.59 19.40
C GLY A 78 2.60 -28.65 18.84
N THR A 79 2.31 -29.92 19.16
CA THR A 79 3.09 -31.05 18.68
C THR A 79 2.65 -31.46 17.27
N LYS A 80 3.59 -31.53 16.34
CA LYS A 80 3.41 -32.05 14.97
C LYS A 80 4.12 -33.38 14.81
N THR A 81 3.52 -34.26 14.01
CA THR A 81 4.03 -35.61 13.75
C THR A 81 4.50 -35.71 12.29
N THR A 82 5.63 -36.35 12.06
CA THR A 82 6.12 -36.63 10.69
C THR A 82 5.20 -37.63 9.99
N ASN A 83 5.30 -37.72 8.66
CA ASN A 83 4.67 -38.81 7.93
C ASN A 83 5.33 -40.16 8.26
N SER A 84 4.59 -41.26 8.05
CA SER A 84 5.06 -42.63 8.26
C SER A 84 5.28 -43.30 6.92
N ASN A 85 6.54 -43.42 6.50
CA ASN A 85 6.93 -44.00 5.21
C ASN A 85 8.27 -44.75 5.35
N GLY A 86 8.58 -45.63 4.41
CA GLY A 86 9.89 -46.27 4.33
C GLY A 86 10.01 -47.65 4.97
N ASN A 87 8.89 -48.37 5.15
CA ASN A 87 8.96 -49.79 5.47
C ASN A 87 9.70 -50.55 4.39
N HIS A 88 10.88 -51.02 4.73
CA HIS A 88 11.63 -51.94 3.91
C HIS A 88 12.36 -52.94 4.80
N PHE A 89 12.74 -54.03 4.16
CA PHE A 89 13.55 -55.10 4.72
C PHE A 89 14.86 -55.07 3.92
N HIS A 90 15.99 -55.27 4.58
CA HIS A 90 17.25 -55.59 3.90
C HIS A 90 17.34 -57.10 3.64
N ASP A 91 18.19 -57.52 2.71
CA ASP A 91 18.60 -58.90 2.66
C ASP A 91 19.53 -59.22 3.85
N SER A 92 19.31 -60.38 4.45
CA SER A 92 20.25 -61.01 5.37
C SER A 92 20.82 -62.22 4.67
N GLY A 93 22.13 -62.39 4.80
CA GLY A 93 22.79 -63.48 4.14
C GLY A 93 22.54 -64.81 4.86
N TRP A 94 22.49 -65.86 4.04
CA TRP A 94 22.81 -67.26 4.33
C TRP A 94 21.76 -67.99 5.19
N GLY A 95 20.92 -68.78 4.51
CA GLY A 95 20.15 -69.83 5.16
C GLY A 95 19.47 -70.78 4.17
N GLU A 96 19.27 -71.99 4.66
CA GLU A 96 18.58 -73.10 3.99
C GLU A 96 17.15 -72.73 3.62
N ALA A 97 16.55 -73.48 2.67
CA ALA A 97 15.17 -73.26 2.24
C ALA A 97 14.15 -73.23 3.41
N SER A 98 14.46 -73.96 4.50
CA SER A 98 13.70 -73.99 5.74
C SER A 98 14.38 -73.16 6.85
N GLY A 99 13.67 -72.18 7.41
CA GLY A 99 14.17 -71.37 8.54
C GLY A 99 14.03 -69.85 8.40
N ALA A 100 13.53 -69.37 7.25
CA ALA A 100 13.35 -67.95 6.98
C ALA A 100 12.31 -67.27 7.90
N ARG A 101 12.74 -66.78 9.06
CA ARG A 101 11.85 -66.17 10.08
C ARG A 101 10.94 -65.06 9.53
N TYR A 102 11.44 -64.26 8.59
CA TYR A 102 10.70 -63.15 7.97
C TYR A 102 10.47 -63.36 6.46
N GLY A 103 10.65 -64.60 5.98
CA GLY A 103 10.51 -64.99 4.58
C GLY A 103 11.76 -64.75 3.72
N ASN A 104 11.68 -65.18 2.46
CA ASN A 104 12.77 -65.03 1.48
C ASN A 104 12.67 -63.68 0.76
N TYR A 105 13.81 -63.04 0.51
CA TYR A 105 13.93 -61.74 -0.15
C TYR A 105 13.57 -61.85 -1.63
N ASP A 106 14.07 -62.90 -2.29
CA ASP A 106 13.73 -63.28 -3.66
C ASP A 106 13.79 -64.81 -3.82
N ASN A 107 13.63 -65.29 -5.05
CA ASN A 107 13.66 -66.72 -5.40
C ASN A 107 15.04 -67.19 -5.87
N THR A 108 16.11 -66.42 -5.65
CA THR A 108 17.47 -66.86 -5.98
C THR A 108 17.94 -67.95 -5.00
N ARG A 109 18.62 -68.97 -5.54
CA ARG A 109 19.05 -70.17 -4.81
C ARG A 109 20.49 -70.52 -5.16
N ASN A 110 21.36 -69.53 -5.24
CA ASN A 110 22.76 -69.69 -5.62
C ASN A 110 23.66 -68.75 -4.82
N ASN A 111 23.17 -68.31 -3.66
CA ASN A 111 23.95 -67.49 -2.75
C ASN A 111 25.01 -68.38 -2.12
N VAL A 112 26.18 -67.82 -1.84
CA VAL A 112 27.25 -68.57 -1.20
C VAL A 112 26.75 -69.02 0.19
N GLY A 113 27.08 -70.25 0.60
CA GLY A 113 26.72 -70.86 1.89
C GLY A 113 27.91 -70.97 2.84
N SER A 114 27.68 -71.16 4.16
CA SER A 114 28.75 -71.10 5.19
C SER A 114 29.84 -72.17 5.01
N SER A 115 29.61 -73.13 4.10
CA SER A 115 30.56 -74.12 3.62
C SER A 115 30.76 -73.99 2.10
N SER A 116 31.99 -74.23 1.63
CA SER A 116 32.51 -73.92 0.29
C SER A 116 31.86 -74.67 -0.90
N THR A 117 30.73 -75.36 -0.71
CA THR A 117 30.07 -76.17 -1.75
C THR A 117 28.54 -76.14 -1.69
N ASP A 118 27.97 -75.29 -0.86
CA ASP A 118 26.53 -75.21 -0.70
C ASP A 118 25.93 -74.12 -1.61
N TRP A 119 25.24 -74.57 -2.66
CA TRP A 119 24.77 -73.76 -3.79
C TRP A 119 23.25 -73.67 -3.87
N ASP A 120 22.49 -73.97 -2.82
CA ASP A 120 21.02 -73.82 -2.81
C ASP A 120 20.49 -72.81 -1.77
N ASN A 121 21.39 -71.99 -1.21
CA ASN A 121 21.06 -70.98 -0.21
C ASN A 121 20.16 -69.86 -0.71
N TYR A 122 19.17 -69.51 0.12
CA TYR A 122 18.24 -68.42 -0.10
C TYR A 122 18.71 -67.13 0.57
N LYS A 123 18.28 -65.99 0.02
CA LYS A 123 18.37 -64.69 0.73
C LYS A 123 17.17 -64.56 1.65
N HIS A 124 17.41 -64.39 2.95
CA HIS A 124 16.33 -64.15 3.90
C HIS A 124 16.09 -62.65 4.09
N LYS A 125 14.85 -62.25 4.35
CA LYS A 125 14.54 -60.88 4.77
C LYS A 125 14.99 -60.67 6.22
N THR A 126 15.57 -59.50 6.47
CA THR A 126 15.67 -58.97 7.85
C THR A 126 14.29 -58.62 8.40
N SER A 127 14.17 -58.44 9.72
CA SER A 127 12.95 -57.86 10.30
C SER A 127 12.73 -56.45 9.74
N THR A 128 11.47 -56.02 9.74
CA THR A 128 11.15 -54.59 9.67
C THR A 128 10.66 -54.18 11.05
N GLU A 129 11.19 -53.08 11.57
CA GLU A 129 10.64 -52.46 12.79
C GLU A 129 9.40 -51.60 12.50
N GLY A 130 8.87 -51.70 11.26
CA GLY A 130 7.66 -51.02 10.86
C GLY A 130 7.85 -49.51 10.66
N ALA A 131 6.80 -48.88 10.14
CA ALA A 131 6.88 -47.50 9.70
C ALA A 131 6.55 -46.69 10.94
N HIS A 132 7.49 -45.86 11.36
CA HIS A 132 7.32 -45.05 12.55
C HIS A 132 7.32 -43.58 12.20
N THR A 133 6.87 -42.80 13.17
CA THR A 133 6.83 -41.35 13.08
C THR A 133 7.57 -40.74 14.25
N HIS A 134 8.03 -39.51 14.04
CA HIS A 134 8.57 -38.66 15.09
C HIS A 134 7.59 -37.55 15.41
N THR A 135 7.72 -36.98 16.61
CA THR A 135 6.98 -35.80 17.03
C THR A 135 7.94 -34.65 17.33
N MET A 136 7.49 -33.43 17.04
CA MET A 136 8.22 -32.20 17.31
C MET A 136 7.26 -31.13 17.82
N HIS A 137 7.64 -30.45 18.90
CA HIS A 137 6.86 -29.37 19.50
C HIS A 137 7.27 -28.02 18.91
N ILE A 138 6.32 -27.33 18.28
CA ILE A 138 6.48 -25.97 17.75
C ILE A 138 5.67 -25.03 18.62
N GLY A 139 6.30 -24.55 19.69
CA GLY A 139 5.64 -23.72 20.69
C GLY A 139 5.19 -22.34 20.18
N ALA A 140 4.47 -21.66 21.06
CA ALA A 140 4.10 -20.26 20.99
C ALA A 140 5.22 -19.37 20.43
N HIS A 141 4.98 -18.77 19.26
CA HIS A 141 5.84 -17.73 18.71
C HIS A 141 5.06 -16.67 17.93
N THR A 142 5.76 -15.60 17.59
CA THR A 142 5.26 -14.46 16.82
C THR A 142 6.17 -14.16 15.65
N HIS A 143 5.63 -13.55 14.61
CA HIS A 143 6.41 -13.01 13.49
C HIS A 143 6.39 -11.48 13.50
N SER A 144 7.49 -10.88 13.05
CA SER A 144 7.54 -9.44 12.75
C SER A 144 7.12 -9.20 11.30
N VAL A 145 6.27 -8.19 11.09
CA VAL A 145 5.79 -7.78 9.78
C VAL A 145 5.98 -6.28 9.65
N SER A 146 6.65 -5.86 8.58
CA SER A 146 6.93 -4.44 8.33
C SER A 146 6.72 -4.09 6.87
N GLY A 147 6.46 -2.82 6.60
CA GLY A 147 6.36 -2.31 5.23
C GLY A 147 6.31 -0.79 5.18
N THR A 148 6.32 -0.28 3.95
CA THR A 148 6.16 1.16 3.67
C THR A 148 5.06 1.33 2.63
N THR A 149 4.16 2.29 2.86
CA THR A 149 3.11 2.63 1.89
C THR A 149 3.71 3.25 0.63
N GLY A 150 2.92 3.32 -0.45
CA GLY A 150 3.26 4.18 -1.58
C GLY A 150 3.29 5.67 -1.17
N ASN A 151 3.94 6.48 -2.00
CA ASN A 151 3.97 7.93 -1.82
C ASN A 151 2.58 8.55 -2.05
N THR A 152 2.23 9.51 -1.20
CA THR A 152 1.08 10.41 -1.34
C THR A 152 1.59 11.84 -1.36
N GLY A 153 0.96 12.73 -2.13
CA GLY A 153 1.47 14.09 -2.31
C GLY A 153 2.41 14.24 -3.51
N SER A 154 2.26 15.35 -4.22
CA SER A 154 3.04 15.67 -5.43
C SER A 154 3.61 17.09 -5.43
N ASN A 155 3.54 17.82 -4.32
CA ASN A 155 4.01 19.21 -4.22
C ASN A 155 3.37 20.15 -5.28
N SER A 156 2.14 19.88 -5.70
CA SER A 156 1.46 20.71 -6.69
C SER A 156 1.22 22.12 -6.14
N ALA A 157 1.35 23.13 -7.00
CA ALA A 157 1.20 24.52 -6.62
C ALA A 157 -0.21 24.83 -6.08
N ILE A 158 -0.27 25.81 -5.18
CA ILE A 158 -1.51 26.33 -4.58
C ILE A 158 -1.70 27.76 -5.08
N ASN A 159 -2.89 28.07 -5.56
CA ASN A 159 -3.25 29.45 -5.88
C ASN A 159 -3.70 30.19 -4.60
N ILE A 160 -2.91 31.18 -4.19
CA ILE A 160 -3.16 32.01 -3.00
C ILE A 160 -3.72 33.39 -3.35
N THR A 161 -4.23 33.58 -4.57
CA THR A 161 -4.81 34.85 -5.01
C THR A 161 -6.10 35.12 -4.24
N ASN A 162 -6.14 36.23 -3.49
CA ASN A 162 -7.35 36.66 -2.79
C ASN A 162 -8.53 36.89 -3.74
N SER A 163 -9.75 36.82 -3.21
CA SER A 163 -10.94 37.20 -3.97
C SER A 163 -10.77 38.63 -4.47
N HIS A 164 -11.03 38.84 -5.75
CA HIS A 164 -10.80 40.14 -6.37
C HIS A 164 -11.82 40.47 -7.46
N VAL A 165 -11.86 41.76 -7.78
CA VAL A 165 -12.47 42.32 -9.00
C VAL A 165 -11.42 43.16 -9.75
N MET A 166 -11.43 43.07 -11.08
CA MET A 166 -10.50 43.78 -11.95
C MET A 166 -11.04 45.17 -12.30
N LEU A 167 -10.29 46.23 -12.02
CA LEU A 167 -10.62 47.62 -12.39
C LEU A 167 -9.45 48.27 -13.14
N MET A 168 -9.74 49.25 -14.00
CA MET A 168 -8.67 50.04 -14.64
C MET A 168 -8.12 51.07 -13.65
N GLY A 169 -6.80 51.14 -13.55
CA GLY A 169 -6.09 52.17 -12.79
C GLY A 169 -5.36 53.12 -13.74
N TRP A 170 -5.47 54.41 -13.45
CA TRP A 170 -4.74 55.46 -14.16
C TRP A 170 -4.19 56.43 -13.12
N TYR A 171 -2.97 56.91 -13.34
CA TYR A 171 -2.40 58.01 -12.56
C TYR A 171 -2.12 59.19 -13.49
N ARG A 172 -2.33 60.41 -13.00
CA ARG A 172 -2.14 61.63 -13.79
C ARG A 172 -0.65 61.99 -13.80
N THR A 173 -0.09 62.21 -14.98
CA THR A 173 1.31 62.61 -15.16
C THR A 173 1.50 64.05 -15.63
N ALA A 174 0.43 64.72 -16.08
CA ALA A 174 0.38 66.14 -16.45
C ALA A 174 -1.05 66.69 -16.27
#